data_AF-A0A2E8KB52-F1
#
_entry.id   AF-A0A2E8KB52-F1
#
_cell.length_a   1.000
_cell.length_b   1.000
_cell.length_c   1.000
_cell.angle_alpha   90.00
_cell.angle_beta   90.00
_cell.angle_gamma   90.00
#
_symmetry.space_group_name_H-M   'P 1'
#
loop_
_entity.id
_entity.type
_entity.pdbx_description
1 polymer ?
#
loop_
_entity_poly.entity_id
_entity_poly.type
_entity_poly.pdbx_seq_one_letter_code
_entity_poly.pdbx_strand_id
1 'polypeptide(L)'
;MRFTNIIFGVLIGILFILGGCYFLIETSIPTFKSWRSMQAWQPASATLIDVTNSINKTEASYRYQVNGFNYENDRVYVASFNDSIGSYHQGLQARLGQSLRSGRDIEIWYNPARPQESVIDRDMRWGLFILMSAFCAVFMLIGLTVCYSSLTLKEEADDKVALPTDSELHKEWESKLDDPAFKKSFIEYRQYRLHALGKEGDKSDLMRGPAPWLEKQEWRNDRIRSESKSDARDMWAFAIIWNLVTLTFYFADPDELSLSNPTAYIALVFPLIGIYLLYQAIRRTLEWKRFGVIEFVMDPFPGSIGGHVGGSLDLSGSSRASEYRVELECVYNYESGSDNSSNERIRWAQAGSAKVETSAGGTRLLFRFDIPDDLPESDIERSKDHYYWRLKVDAELPGINLERQYDIPVYRTSERSSDIEHDISSQVQDLQRLHGAEDQAAMQRGDFQSRSLRMRERGNELQLYFPMFRNKIATFFSLIFAAGTGAITYAIVNSFGGASFLGVVAIFVSLPFGAIALFTGVATIYQPFNNLRITIDRRKIVAFRRLLIFPIYYKTVRASEVTSLKVESAGSTGQGSGKVEHFRVIAYHSGGDKFTIAESIDGEELARQLQEFLLNRIKYGY
;
A
#
# COMPACT_ATOMS: atom_id res chain seq x y z
N MET A 1 -25.24 -2.67 -4.58
CA MET A 1 -24.14 -1.68 -4.36
C MET A 1 -23.26 -1.45 -5.61
N ARG A 2 -23.54 -2.09 -6.76
CA ARG A 2 -22.85 -1.81 -8.03
C ARG A 2 -23.20 -0.49 -8.63
N PHE A 3 -24.43 0.01 -8.49
CA PHE A 3 -24.70 1.34 -8.98
C PHE A 3 -23.76 2.32 -8.29
N THR A 4 -23.58 2.23 -6.97
CA THR A 4 -22.61 3.04 -6.22
C THR A 4 -21.15 2.75 -6.56
N ASN A 5 -20.71 1.50 -6.72
CA ASN A 5 -19.32 1.17 -7.05
C ASN A 5 -18.96 1.45 -8.52
N ILE A 6 -19.87 1.19 -9.46
CA ILE A 6 -19.75 1.61 -10.86
C ILE A 6 -19.81 3.12 -10.91
N ILE A 7 -20.76 3.78 -10.24
CA ILE A 7 -20.79 5.25 -10.16
C ILE A 7 -19.50 5.75 -9.58
N PHE A 8 -18.95 5.16 -8.53
CA PHE A 8 -17.73 5.65 -7.89
C PHE A 8 -16.51 5.47 -8.80
N GLY A 9 -16.31 4.28 -9.37
CA GLY A 9 -15.24 4.00 -10.32
C GLY A 9 -15.37 4.85 -11.59
N VAL A 10 -16.59 5.01 -12.11
CA VAL A 10 -16.90 5.91 -13.23
C VAL A 10 -16.74 7.37 -12.84
N LEU A 11 -17.08 7.79 -11.61
CA LEU A 11 -16.88 9.17 -11.12
C LEU A 11 -15.41 9.48 -11.00
N ILE A 12 -14.61 8.57 -10.44
CA ILE A 12 -13.15 8.69 -10.38
C ILE A 12 -12.59 8.75 -11.80
N GLY A 13 -12.97 7.80 -12.65
CA GLY A 13 -12.52 7.77 -14.05
C GLY A 13 -12.91 9.05 -14.81
N ILE A 14 -14.13 9.56 -14.61
CA ILE A 14 -14.61 10.85 -15.11
C ILE A 14 -13.79 12.00 -14.52
N LEU A 15 -13.43 11.98 -13.23
CA LEU A 15 -12.58 13.00 -12.61
C LEU A 15 -11.21 13.08 -13.26
N PHE A 16 -10.59 11.92 -13.55
CA PHE A 16 -9.33 11.85 -14.29
C PHE A 16 -9.47 12.32 -15.74
N ILE A 17 -10.57 11.95 -16.43
CA ILE A 17 -10.86 12.44 -17.78
C ILE A 17 -11.10 13.95 -17.80
N LEU A 18 -11.94 14.47 -16.90
CA LEU A 18 -12.26 15.89 -16.77
C LEU A 18 -11.02 16.69 -16.38
N GLY A 19 -10.18 16.19 -15.47
CA GLY A 19 -8.90 16.80 -15.13
C GLY A 19 -7.98 16.87 -16.34
N GLY A 20 -7.80 15.75 -17.06
CA GLY A 20 -7.01 15.72 -18.30
C GLY A 20 -7.55 16.65 -19.38
N CYS A 21 -8.87 16.68 -19.62
CA CYS A 21 -9.53 17.58 -20.54
C CYS A 21 -9.40 19.05 -20.14
N TYR A 22 -9.56 19.37 -18.85
CA TYR A 22 -9.43 20.72 -18.32
C TYR A 22 -8.01 21.24 -18.54
N PHE A 23 -6.99 20.48 -18.13
CA PHE A 23 -5.60 20.87 -18.38
C PHE A 23 -5.30 20.98 -19.88
N LEU A 24 -5.85 20.10 -20.72
CA LEU A 24 -5.70 20.19 -22.17
C LEU A 24 -6.33 21.48 -22.74
N ILE A 25 -7.51 21.88 -22.25
CA ILE A 25 -8.24 23.09 -22.64
C ILE A 25 -7.56 24.36 -22.13
N GLU A 26 -6.95 24.33 -20.94
CA GLU A 26 -6.27 25.49 -20.36
C GLU A 26 -4.83 25.67 -20.87
N THR A 27 -4.17 24.59 -21.31
CA THR A 27 -2.75 24.63 -21.69
C THR A 27 -2.53 24.37 -23.18
N SER A 28 -2.75 23.15 -23.64
CA SER A 28 -2.26 22.65 -24.93
C SER A 28 -3.09 23.19 -26.09
N ILE A 29 -4.42 23.16 -25.98
CA ILE A 29 -5.33 23.68 -27.02
C ILE A 29 -5.12 25.18 -27.30
N PRO A 30 -5.11 26.09 -26.30
CA PRO A 30 -4.97 27.53 -26.55
C PRO A 30 -3.57 27.86 -27.04
N THR A 31 -2.54 27.15 -26.55
CA THR A 31 -1.16 27.31 -27.04
C THR A 31 -1.04 26.91 -28.51
N PHE A 32 -1.59 25.75 -28.89
CA PHE A 32 -1.58 25.31 -30.30
C PHE A 32 -2.39 26.23 -31.22
N LYS A 33 -3.58 26.67 -30.78
CA LYS A 33 -4.40 27.64 -31.52
C LYS A 33 -3.68 28.98 -31.71
N SER A 34 -3.07 29.51 -30.65
CA SER A 34 -2.28 30.74 -30.68
C SER A 34 -1.13 30.61 -31.67
N TRP A 35 -0.30 29.57 -31.50
CA TRP A 35 0.83 29.30 -32.38
C TRP A 35 0.42 29.23 -33.85
N ARG A 36 -0.63 28.46 -34.17
CA ARG A 36 -1.13 28.30 -35.52
C ARG A 36 -1.61 29.62 -36.12
N SER A 37 -2.29 30.46 -35.33
CA SER A 37 -2.73 31.79 -35.77
C SER A 37 -1.56 32.74 -36.03
N MET A 38 -0.51 32.66 -35.21
CA MET A 38 0.70 33.50 -35.31
C MET A 38 1.57 33.17 -36.53
N GLN A 39 1.36 32.01 -37.17
CA GLN A 39 2.07 31.68 -38.41
C GLN A 39 1.69 32.62 -39.57
N ALA A 40 0.49 33.21 -39.53
CA ALA A 40 0.02 34.17 -40.53
C ALA A 40 0.34 35.64 -40.16
N TRP A 41 0.98 35.90 -39.02
CA TRP A 41 1.29 37.24 -38.55
C TRP A 41 2.52 37.82 -39.28
N GLN A 42 2.53 39.14 -39.44
CA GLN A 42 3.57 39.86 -40.18
C GLN A 42 4.64 40.43 -39.25
N PRO A 43 5.91 40.50 -39.68
CA PRO A 43 6.98 41.08 -38.87
C PRO A 43 6.87 42.60 -38.78
N ALA A 44 7.25 43.18 -37.65
CA ALA A 44 7.42 44.61 -37.42
C ALA A 44 8.54 44.87 -36.40
N SER A 45 9.08 46.09 -36.39
CA SER A 45 10.04 46.53 -35.39
C SER A 45 9.32 47.16 -34.20
N ALA A 46 9.74 46.83 -32.99
CA ALA A 46 9.23 47.40 -31.75
C ALA A 46 10.35 47.90 -30.84
N THR A 47 10.08 48.96 -30.09
CA THR A 47 10.97 49.45 -29.04
C THR A 47 10.48 48.91 -27.69
N LEU A 48 11.38 48.26 -26.95
CA LEU A 48 11.10 47.77 -25.60
C LEU A 48 10.91 48.93 -24.61
N ILE A 49 9.89 48.83 -23.77
CA ILE A 49 9.56 49.80 -22.72
C ILE A 49 10.07 49.29 -21.37
N ASP A 50 9.75 48.02 -21.05
CA ASP A 50 10.13 47.39 -19.79
C ASP A 50 10.36 45.88 -19.99
N VAL A 51 11.22 45.31 -19.13
CA VAL A 51 11.46 43.86 -19.04
C VAL A 51 11.53 43.49 -17.56
N THR A 52 10.49 42.80 -17.07
CA THR A 52 10.35 42.39 -15.67
C THR A 52 10.61 40.89 -15.49
N ASN A 53 11.14 40.54 -14.31
CA ASN A 53 11.70 39.23 -14.00
C ASN A 53 10.78 38.36 -13.12
N SER A 54 10.61 37.10 -13.49
CA SER A 54 10.22 36.00 -12.59
C SER A 54 11.00 34.73 -12.95
N ILE A 55 11.21 33.85 -11.96
CA ILE A 55 11.92 32.56 -12.15
C ILE A 55 11.20 31.66 -13.18
N ASN A 56 9.88 31.82 -13.32
CA ASN A 56 9.00 30.96 -14.12
C ASN A 56 8.22 31.72 -15.21
N LYS A 57 8.62 32.95 -15.53
CA LYS A 57 7.94 33.81 -16.51
C LYS A 57 8.85 34.94 -16.98
N THR A 58 8.80 35.25 -18.27
CA THR A 58 9.42 36.47 -18.83
C THR A 58 8.31 37.45 -19.17
N GLU A 59 8.34 38.64 -18.58
CA GLU A 59 7.39 39.72 -18.86
C GLU A 59 8.12 40.88 -19.54
N ALA A 60 7.54 41.43 -20.61
CA ALA A 60 8.10 42.58 -21.30
C ALA A 60 6.99 43.38 -21.98
N SER A 61 7.08 44.71 -21.93
CA SER A 61 6.17 45.63 -22.60
C SER A 61 6.90 46.35 -23.72
N TYR A 62 6.24 46.53 -24.86
CA TYR A 62 6.86 47.13 -26.06
C TYR A 62 5.87 47.96 -26.86
N ARG A 63 6.43 48.94 -27.58
CA ARG A 63 5.72 49.86 -28.47
C ARG A 63 6.13 49.61 -29.92
N TYR A 64 5.19 49.67 -30.84
CA TYR A 64 5.44 49.52 -32.27
C TYR A 64 4.47 50.37 -33.09
N GLN A 65 4.80 50.57 -34.38
CA GLN A 65 3.99 51.38 -35.29
C GLN A 65 3.59 50.55 -36.52
N VAL A 66 2.29 50.56 -36.84
CA VAL A 66 1.74 49.91 -38.05
C VAL A 66 0.85 50.91 -38.76
N ASN A 67 1.10 51.12 -40.07
CA ASN A 67 0.32 52.04 -40.91
C ASN A 67 0.16 53.45 -40.31
N GLY A 68 1.18 53.94 -39.61
CA GLY A 68 1.18 55.27 -38.98
C GLY A 68 0.56 55.32 -37.56
N PHE A 69 -0.11 54.26 -37.10
CA PHE A 69 -0.70 54.18 -35.76
C PHE A 69 0.26 53.50 -34.77
N ASN A 70 0.36 54.06 -33.56
CA ASN A 70 1.17 53.50 -32.49
C ASN A 70 0.36 52.51 -31.65
N TYR A 71 0.95 51.37 -31.36
CA TYR A 71 0.38 50.29 -30.56
C TYR A 71 1.34 49.90 -29.44
N GLU A 72 0.79 49.35 -28.36
CA GLU A 72 1.53 48.78 -27.24
C GLU A 72 0.98 47.40 -26.91
N ASN A 73 1.86 46.47 -26.55
CA ASN A 73 1.50 45.10 -26.17
C ASN A 73 2.56 44.55 -25.19
N ASP A 74 2.21 43.48 -24.47
CA ASP A 74 3.03 42.83 -23.44
C ASP A 74 3.22 41.32 -23.68
N ARG A 75 2.66 40.77 -24.76
CA ARG A 75 2.77 39.35 -25.06
C ARG A 75 4.17 39.00 -25.54
N VAL A 76 4.88 38.22 -24.73
CA VAL A 76 6.27 37.83 -25.01
C VAL A 76 6.35 36.55 -25.82
N TYR A 77 5.59 35.51 -25.49
CA TYR A 77 5.68 34.19 -26.13
C TYR A 77 4.31 33.56 -26.37
N VAL A 78 4.30 32.42 -27.07
CA VAL A 78 3.09 31.74 -27.53
C VAL A 78 2.21 31.25 -26.37
N ALA A 79 2.80 30.55 -25.40
CA ALA A 79 2.11 29.95 -24.25
C ALA A 79 1.54 31.02 -23.30
N SER A 80 0.36 30.75 -22.75
CA SER A 80 -0.34 31.68 -21.84
C SER A 80 -0.26 31.30 -20.36
N PHE A 81 0.57 30.31 -20.02
CA PHE A 81 0.79 29.82 -18.66
C PHE A 81 2.26 30.00 -18.27
N ASN A 82 2.52 29.96 -16.96
CA ASN A 82 3.86 30.05 -16.40
C ASN A 82 4.48 28.67 -16.32
N ASP A 83 5.78 28.57 -16.58
CA ASP A 83 6.53 27.32 -16.46
C ASP A 83 7.94 27.58 -15.94
N SER A 84 8.48 26.60 -15.22
CA SER A 84 9.86 26.60 -14.72
C SER A 84 10.75 25.65 -15.51
N ILE A 85 10.32 25.26 -16.72
CA ILE A 85 10.88 24.15 -17.47
C ILE A 85 12.00 24.66 -18.36
N GLY A 86 13.22 24.24 -18.08
CA GLY A 86 14.39 24.54 -18.89
C GLY A 86 14.96 25.96 -18.81
N SER A 87 15.82 26.30 -19.76
CA SER A 87 16.59 27.56 -19.79
C SER A 87 15.91 28.70 -20.57
N TYR A 88 14.74 28.43 -21.17
CA TYR A 88 14.02 29.35 -22.07
C TYR A 88 13.83 30.76 -21.49
N HIS A 89 13.26 30.86 -20.29
CA HIS A 89 12.97 32.16 -19.67
C HIS A 89 14.23 32.97 -19.36
N GLN A 90 15.30 32.28 -18.94
CA GLN A 90 16.59 32.93 -18.65
C GLN A 90 17.25 33.46 -19.93
N GLY A 91 17.24 32.67 -21.00
CA GLY A 91 17.80 33.07 -22.30
C GLY A 91 17.02 34.21 -22.94
N LEU A 92 15.68 34.13 -22.94
CA LEU A 92 14.81 35.16 -23.49
C LEU A 92 14.95 36.48 -22.73
N GLN A 93 15.00 36.42 -21.40
CA GLN A 93 15.24 37.58 -20.56
C GLN A 93 16.60 38.23 -20.85
N ALA A 94 17.68 37.44 -20.93
CA ALA A 94 19.00 37.97 -21.22
C ALA A 94 19.03 38.74 -22.56
N ARG A 95 18.36 38.18 -23.59
CA ARG A 95 18.22 38.79 -24.91
C ARG A 95 17.44 40.10 -24.88
N LEU A 96 16.27 40.12 -24.23
CA LEU A 96 15.42 41.30 -24.16
C LEU A 96 16.03 42.40 -23.27
N GLY A 97 16.62 42.02 -22.13
CA GLY A 97 17.32 42.94 -21.24
C GLY A 97 18.53 43.60 -21.91
N GLN A 98 19.27 42.88 -22.76
CA GLN A 98 20.35 43.45 -23.55
C GLN A 98 19.83 44.47 -24.59
N SER A 99 18.70 44.15 -25.24
CA SER A 99 18.09 45.02 -26.26
C SER A 99 17.56 46.32 -25.64
N LEU A 100 16.89 46.22 -24.47
CA LEU A 100 16.43 47.37 -23.69
C LEU A 100 17.60 48.29 -23.27
N ARG A 101 18.70 47.73 -22.75
CA ARG A 101 19.88 48.52 -22.32
C ARG A 101 20.61 49.20 -23.47
N SER A 102 20.56 48.61 -24.66
CA SER A 102 21.25 49.13 -25.85
C SER A 102 20.37 50.02 -26.73
N GLY A 103 19.10 50.21 -26.37
CA GLY A 103 18.15 51.00 -27.15
C GLY A 103 17.91 50.44 -28.56
N ARG A 104 18.11 49.13 -28.77
CA ARG A 104 17.88 48.49 -30.07
C ARG A 104 16.43 48.06 -30.17
N ASP A 105 15.86 48.29 -31.34
CA ASP A 105 14.56 47.73 -31.69
C ASP A 105 14.64 46.20 -31.77
N ILE A 106 13.55 45.55 -31.37
CA ILE A 106 13.35 44.10 -31.45
C ILE A 106 12.37 43.77 -32.58
N GLU A 107 12.51 42.56 -33.13
CA GLU A 107 11.52 42.01 -34.05
C GLU A 107 10.32 41.51 -33.25
N ILE A 108 9.12 41.82 -33.74
CA ILE A 108 7.85 41.33 -33.25
C ILE A 108 6.99 40.84 -34.43
N TRP A 109 5.96 40.07 -34.12
CA TRP A 109 4.97 39.61 -35.09
C TRP A 109 3.61 40.17 -34.69
N TYR A 110 2.92 40.82 -35.62
CA TYR A 110 1.60 41.41 -35.35
C TYR A 110 0.52 40.82 -36.27
N ASN A 111 -0.71 40.80 -35.79
CA ASN A 111 -1.87 40.32 -36.53
C ASN A 111 -2.33 41.40 -37.53
N PRO A 112 -2.24 41.20 -38.86
CA PRO A 112 -2.64 42.22 -39.84
C PRO A 112 -4.15 42.52 -39.81
N ALA A 113 -4.99 41.57 -39.35
CA ALA A 113 -6.42 41.78 -39.21
C ALA A 113 -6.80 42.54 -37.92
N ARG A 114 -5.91 42.52 -36.91
CA ARG A 114 -6.09 43.20 -35.62
C ARG A 114 -4.73 43.72 -35.12
N PRO A 115 -4.25 44.87 -35.63
CA PRO A 115 -2.90 45.35 -35.36
C PRO A 115 -2.57 45.61 -33.89
N GLN A 116 -3.54 45.59 -32.97
CA GLN A 116 -3.29 45.63 -31.52
C GLN A 116 -2.73 44.30 -30.95
N GLU A 117 -2.91 43.17 -31.64
CA GLU A 117 -2.39 41.87 -31.22
C GLU A 117 -0.98 41.65 -31.79
N SER A 118 0.00 41.44 -30.93
CA SER A 118 1.38 41.12 -31.32
C SER A 118 2.06 40.17 -30.34
N VAL A 119 3.21 39.62 -30.73
CA VAL A 119 4.04 38.72 -29.91
C VAL A 119 5.53 38.91 -30.23
N ILE A 120 6.41 38.79 -29.23
CA ILE A 120 7.88 38.86 -29.41
C ILE A 120 8.48 37.54 -29.87
N ASP A 121 7.98 36.41 -29.41
CA ASP A 121 8.47 35.08 -29.80
C ASP A 121 7.28 34.21 -30.21
N ARG A 122 7.19 33.94 -31.51
CA ARG A 122 6.11 33.11 -32.08
C ARG A 122 6.46 31.63 -32.18
N ASP A 123 7.66 31.22 -31.78
CA ASP A 123 8.10 29.84 -31.93
C ASP A 123 7.49 28.94 -30.85
N MET A 124 7.16 27.71 -31.25
CA MET A 124 6.59 26.72 -30.34
C MET A 124 7.70 26.07 -29.52
N ARG A 125 7.52 26.04 -28.20
CA ARG A 125 8.29 25.19 -27.30
C ARG A 125 7.78 23.75 -27.39
N TRP A 126 8.18 23.06 -28.46
CA TRP A 126 7.67 21.71 -28.77
C TRP A 126 7.88 20.70 -27.65
N GLY A 127 9.01 20.76 -26.94
CA GLY A 127 9.25 19.89 -25.78
C GLY A 127 8.21 20.09 -24.67
N LEU A 128 8.02 21.34 -24.23
CA LEU A 128 7.01 21.71 -23.25
C LEU A 128 5.58 21.32 -23.72
N PHE A 129 5.26 21.59 -24.99
CA PHE A 129 3.95 21.28 -25.56
C PHE A 129 3.67 19.76 -25.58
N ILE A 130 4.64 18.96 -26.01
CA ILE A 130 4.53 17.49 -26.04
C ILE A 130 4.39 16.95 -24.62
N LEU A 131 5.19 17.45 -23.67
CA LEU A 131 5.12 17.04 -22.27
C LEU A 131 3.71 17.28 -21.70
N MET A 132 3.16 18.49 -21.85
CA MET A 132 1.82 18.83 -21.34
C MET A 132 0.73 18.02 -22.05
N SER A 133 0.83 17.86 -23.37
CA SER A 133 -0.14 17.10 -24.15
C SER A 133 -0.14 15.62 -23.77
N ALA A 134 1.04 15.02 -23.58
CA ALA A 134 1.18 13.63 -23.17
C ALA A 134 0.71 13.40 -21.73
N PHE A 135 1.03 14.31 -20.81
CA PHE A 135 0.53 14.28 -19.44
C PHE A 135 -1.00 14.27 -19.40
N CYS A 136 -1.65 15.15 -20.17
CA CYS A 136 -3.11 15.19 -20.28
C CYS A 136 -3.66 13.88 -20.90
N ALA A 137 -3.01 13.37 -21.96
CA ALA A 137 -3.41 12.12 -22.62
C ALA A 137 -3.39 10.92 -21.67
N VAL A 138 -2.38 10.83 -20.81
CA VAL A 138 -2.24 9.77 -19.80
C VAL A 138 -3.37 9.84 -18.78
N PHE A 139 -3.68 11.03 -18.25
CA PHE A 139 -4.77 11.20 -17.29
C PHE A 139 -6.12 10.76 -17.90
N MET A 140 -6.37 11.13 -19.16
CA MET A 140 -7.55 10.68 -19.89
C MET A 140 -7.55 9.17 -20.12
N LEU A 141 -6.41 8.56 -20.47
CA LEU A 141 -6.30 7.12 -20.72
C LEU A 141 -6.49 6.30 -19.43
N ILE A 142 -5.92 6.74 -18.31
CA ILE A 142 -6.15 6.15 -16.99
C ILE A 142 -7.64 6.23 -16.66
N GLY A 143 -8.24 7.41 -16.79
CA GLY A 143 -9.66 7.60 -16.51
C GLY A 143 -10.57 6.73 -17.40
N LEU A 144 -10.25 6.60 -18.69
CA LEU A 144 -10.95 5.70 -19.62
C LEU A 144 -10.79 4.23 -19.22
N THR A 145 -9.59 3.83 -18.79
CA THR A 145 -9.31 2.45 -18.35
C THR A 145 -10.07 2.12 -17.08
N VAL A 146 -10.11 3.05 -16.11
CA VAL A 146 -10.86 2.92 -14.86
C VAL A 146 -12.37 2.89 -15.13
N CYS A 147 -12.88 3.74 -16.02
CA CYS A 147 -14.28 3.69 -16.45
C CYS A 147 -14.61 2.35 -17.12
N TYR A 148 -13.77 1.91 -18.06
CA TYR A 148 -13.96 0.65 -18.77
C TYR A 148 -13.96 -0.53 -17.79
N SER A 149 -12.97 -0.62 -16.90
CA SER A 149 -12.89 -1.70 -15.92
C SER A 149 -14.11 -1.70 -15.00
N SER A 150 -14.52 -0.52 -14.52
CA SER A 150 -15.71 -0.35 -13.67
C SER A 150 -17.00 -0.76 -14.37
N LEU A 151 -17.16 -0.43 -15.65
CA LEU A 151 -18.33 -0.79 -16.46
C LEU A 151 -18.36 -2.29 -16.82
N THR A 152 -17.20 -2.94 -16.89
CA THR A 152 -17.09 -4.38 -17.14
C THR A 152 -17.29 -5.24 -15.89
N LEU A 153 -17.43 -4.64 -14.70
CA LEU A 153 -17.81 -5.36 -13.48
C LEU A 153 -19.26 -5.89 -13.60
N LYS A 154 -19.42 -7.22 -13.54
CA LYS A 154 -20.72 -7.90 -13.38
C LYS A 154 -21.22 -7.72 -11.93
N GLU A 155 -22.53 -7.45 -11.70
CA GLU A 155 -23.16 -7.73 -10.40
C GLU A 155 -23.68 -9.15 -10.40
N GLU A 156 -23.48 -9.81 -9.27
CA GLU A 156 -24.52 -10.60 -8.61
C GLU A 156 -25.41 -9.68 -7.76
N ALA A 157 -26.72 -9.88 -7.84
CA ALA A 157 -27.73 -8.97 -7.31
C ALA A 157 -27.76 -8.97 -5.77
N ASP A 158 -27.34 -7.87 -5.14
CA ASP A 158 -27.51 -7.66 -3.69
C ASP A 158 -28.67 -6.70 -3.41
N ASP A 159 -29.83 -7.30 -3.16
CA ASP A 159 -31.05 -6.63 -2.71
C ASP A 159 -31.28 -7.05 -1.24
N LYS A 160 -30.49 -6.50 -0.29
CA LYS A 160 -30.65 -6.79 1.15
C LYS A 160 -30.65 -5.52 2.01
N VAL A 161 -31.60 -5.51 2.94
CA VAL A 161 -31.81 -4.49 3.99
C VAL A 161 -30.55 -4.36 4.85
N ALA A 162 -30.11 -3.13 5.13
CA ALA A 162 -28.93 -2.85 5.95
C ALA A 162 -29.07 -3.48 7.34
N LEU A 163 -28.12 -4.37 7.70
CA LEU A 163 -28.10 -5.04 8.99
C LEU A 163 -27.62 -4.07 10.10
N PRO A 164 -28.20 -4.14 11.31
CA PRO A 164 -27.74 -3.36 12.45
C PRO A 164 -26.33 -3.78 12.85
N THR A 165 -25.52 -2.79 13.21
CA THR A 165 -24.14 -2.98 13.66
C THR A 165 -24.06 -3.71 15.01
N ASP A 166 -22.94 -4.38 15.29
CA ASP A 166 -22.74 -5.09 16.56
C ASP A 166 -22.93 -4.19 17.80
N SER A 167 -22.62 -2.89 17.67
CA SER A 167 -22.87 -1.91 18.74
C SER A 167 -24.35 -1.63 18.99
N GLU A 168 -25.17 -1.63 17.94
CA GLU A 168 -26.62 -1.43 18.03
C GLU A 168 -27.30 -2.67 18.61
N LEU A 169 -26.87 -3.86 18.16
CA LEU A 169 -27.32 -5.14 18.70
C LEU A 169 -26.96 -5.31 20.18
N HIS A 170 -25.79 -4.80 20.60
CA HIS A 170 -25.38 -4.84 22.01
C HIS A 170 -26.24 -3.95 22.90
N LYS A 171 -26.54 -2.73 22.46
CA LYS A 171 -27.46 -1.83 23.18
C LYS A 171 -28.88 -2.38 23.27
N GLU A 172 -29.39 -2.98 22.19
CA GLU A 172 -30.69 -3.64 22.22
C GLU A 172 -30.70 -4.82 23.20
N TRP A 173 -29.64 -5.63 23.23
CA TRP A 173 -29.50 -6.73 24.16
C TRP A 173 -29.48 -6.25 25.61
N GLU A 174 -28.68 -5.23 25.93
CA GLU A 174 -28.60 -4.64 27.27
C GLU A 174 -29.96 -4.14 27.76
N SER A 175 -30.75 -3.51 26.87
CA SER A 175 -32.11 -3.03 27.21
C SER A 175 -33.11 -4.14 27.57
N LYS A 176 -32.81 -5.40 27.23
CA LYS A 176 -33.67 -6.57 27.51
C LYS A 176 -33.25 -7.34 28.74
N LEU A 177 -32.11 -7.02 29.36
CA LEU A 177 -31.64 -7.68 30.57
C LEU A 177 -32.51 -7.40 31.80
N ASP A 178 -33.29 -6.31 31.78
CA ASP A 178 -34.22 -5.96 32.85
C ASP A 178 -35.51 -6.82 32.85
N ASP A 179 -35.74 -7.62 31.80
CA ASP A 179 -36.88 -8.55 31.72
C ASP A 179 -36.51 -9.89 32.40
N PRO A 180 -37.16 -10.28 33.52
CA PRO A 180 -36.86 -11.53 34.22
C PRO A 180 -37.14 -12.80 33.40
N ALA A 181 -37.87 -12.71 32.29
CA ALA A 181 -38.09 -13.82 31.35
C ALA A 181 -36.97 -13.95 30.29
N PHE A 182 -36.11 -12.94 30.12
CA PHE A 182 -35.07 -12.91 29.10
C PHE A 182 -33.76 -13.55 29.62
N LYS A 183 -33.40 -14.73 29.09
CA LYS A 183 -32.24 -15.52 29.53
C LYS A 183 -31.16 -15.72 28.46
N LYS A 184 -31.24 -15.02 27.32
CA LYS A 184 -30.30 -15.20 26.21
C LYS A 184 -29.03 -14.42 26.43
N SER A 185 -27.88 -15.07 26.24
CA SER A 185 -26.58 -14.40 26.15
C SER A 185 -26.53 -13.45 24.95
N PHE A 186 -25.58 -12.52 24.93
CA PHE A 186 -25.44 -11.58 23.82
C PHE A 186 -25.28 -12.30 22.47
N ILE A 187 -24.54 -13.41 22.44
CA ILE A 187 -24.31 -14.23 21.23
C ILE A 187 -25.63 -14.85 20.74
N GLU A 188 -26.43 -15.43 21.65
CA GLU A 188 -27.73 -16.01 21.32
C GLU A 188 -28.76 -14.96 20.91
N TYR A 189 -28.71 -13.77 21.51
CA TYR A 189 -29.57 -12.65 21.14
C TYR A 189 -29.21 -12.10 19.77
N ARG A 190 -27.92 -11.91 19.48
CA ARG A 190 -27.43 -11.49 18.17
C ARG A 190 -27.87 -12.45 17.08
N GLN A 191 -27.68 -13.76 17.30
CA GLN A 191 -28.15 -14.80 16.38
C GLN A 191 -29.67 -14.75 16.18
N TYR A 192 -30.44 -14.62 17.26
CA TYR A 192 -31.90 -14.48 17.20
C TYR A 192 -32.37 -13.21 16.47
N ARG A 193 -31.69 -12.07 16.68
CA ARG A 193 -32.11 -10.79 16.11
C ARG A 193 -31.76 -10.68 14.63
N LEU A 194 -30.61 -11.23 14.24
CA LEU A 194 -30.29 -11.44 12.82
C LEU A 194 -31.33 -12.37 12.17
N HIS A 195 -31.71 -13.46 12.84
CA HIS A 195 -32.78 -14.38 12.40
C HIS A 195 -34.14 -13.70 12.20
N ALA A 196 -34.52 -12.79 13.11
CA ALA A 196 -35.82 -12.11 13.09
C ALA A 196 -35.88 -10.87 12.16
N LEU A 197 -34.74 -10.37 11.67
CA LEU A 197 -34.66 -9.25 10.70
C LEU A 197 -34.72 -9.72 9.24
N GLY A 198 -35.11 -10.97 9.00
CA GLY A 198 -35.17 -11.53 7.65
C GLY A 198 -33.80 -11.93 7.10
N LYS A 199 -32.73 -11.85 7.91
CA LYS A 199 -31.61 -12.75 7.72
C LYS A 199 -32.08 -14.09 8.24
N GLU A 200 -32.73 -14.85 7.38
CA GLU A 200 -32.66 -16.29 7.49
C GLU A 200 -31.21 -16.64 7.85
N GLY A 201 -31.02 -17.51 8.84
CA GLY A 201 -29.84 -18.37 8.77
C GLY A 201 -29.87 -18.87 7.34
N ASP A 202 -28.92 -18.38 6.57
CA ASP A 202 -29.02 -18.02 5.18
C ASP A 202 -30.08 -18.85 4.43
N LYS A 203 -31.12 -18.23 3.83
CA LYS A 203 -31.96 -19.02 2.91
C LYS A 203 -31.17 -19.45 1.69
N SER A 204 -29.98 -18.88 1.47
CA SER A 204 -28.96 -19.49 0.63
C SER A 204 -28.30 -20.69 1.33
N ASP A 205 -28.06 -20.78 2.64
CA ASP A 205 -27.65 -22.06 3.28
C ASP A 205 -28.73 -23.16 3.22
N LEU A 206 -30.02 -22.80 3.20
CA LEU A 206 -31.14 -23.76 3.04
C LEU A 206 -31.51 -24.03 1.56
N MET A 207 -31.07 -23.20 0.61
CA MET A 207 -31.30 -23.35 -0.84
C MET A 207 -30.01 -23.53 -1.67
N ARG A 208 -28.84 -23.54 -1.03
CA ARG A 208 -27.59 -23.99 -1.63
C ARG A 208 -27.85 -25.46 -1.92
N GLY A 209 -27.74 -25.83 -3.19
CA GLY A 209 -27.56 -27.25 -3.49
C GLY A 209 -26.43 -27.79 -2.60
N PRO A 210 -26.31 -29.12 -2.42
CA PRO A 210 -25.29 -29.71 -1.55
C PRO A 210 -23.82 -29.30 -1.86
N ALA A 211 -23.58 -28.53 -2.93
CA ALA A 211 -22.29 -28.05 -3.38
C ALA A 211 -22.33 -26.58 -3.91
N PRO A 212 -22.44 -25.55 -3.04
CA PRO A 212 -22.46 -24.12 -3.41
C PRO A 212 -21.34 -23.67 -4.34
N TRP A 213 -20.12 -24.18 -4.11
CA TRP A 213 -18.94 -23.80 -4.86
C TRP A 213 -19.06 -24.09 -6.36
N LEU A 214 -19.90 -25.04 -6.78
CA LEU A 214 -20.09 -25.37 -8.20
C LEU A 214 -20.77 -24.25 -9.01
N GLU A 215 -21.36 -23.25 -8.34
CA GLU A 215 -21.95 -22.09 -8.99
C GLU A 215 -20.88 -21.21 -9.65
N LYS A 216 -19.72 -21.07 -9.01
CA LYS A 216 -18.57 -20.34 -9.53
C LYS A 216 -17.89 -21.17 -10.63
N GLN A 217 -17.76 -20.60 -11.82
CA GLN A 217 -17.23 -21.30 -13.01
C GLN A 217 -15.82 -21.88 -12.78
N GLU A 218 -15.01 -21.21 -11.97
CA GLU A 218 -13.64 -21.59 -11.62
C GLU A 218 -13.56 -22.78 -10.65
N TRP A 219 -14.66 -23.09 -9.95
CA TRP A 219 -14.75 -24.11 -8.89
C TRP A 219 -15.70 -25.25 -9.28
N ARG A 220 -15.96 -25.47 -10.58
CA ARG A 220 -16.85 -26.54 -11.05
C ARG A 220 -16.22 -27.93 -11.02
N ASN A 221 -14.91 -27.99 -10.93
CA ASN A 221 -14.15 -29.23 -10.86
C ASN A 221 -13.09 -29.13 -9.76
N ASP A 222 -12.53 -30.27 -9.43
CA ASP A 222 -11.41 -30.45 -8.52
C ASP A 222 -10.10 -29.83 -9.01
N ARG A 223 -10.07 -29.24 -10.22
CA ARG A 223 -8.88 -28.72 -10.89
C ARG A 223 -8.90 -27.20 -10.97
N ILE A 224 -8.24 -26.55 -10.02
CA ILE A 224 -8.19 -25.09 -9.92
C ILE A 224 -6.97 -24.57 -10.69
N ARG A 225 -7.18 -23.52 -11.50
CA ARG A 225 -6.11 -22.86 -12.26
C ARG A 225 -5.54 -21.67 -11.50
N SER A 226 -4.24 -21.43 -11.66
CA SER A 226 -3.58 -20.27 -11.05
C SER A 226 -4.05 -18.95 -11.68
N GLU A 227 -4.05 -17.86 -10.91
CA GLU A 227 -4.40 -16.50 -11.36
C GLU A 227 -3.35 -15.86 -12.33
N SER A 228 -2.27 -16.57 -12.68
CA SER A 228 -1.07 -16.02 -13.33
C SER A 228 -1.23 -15.41 -14.74
N LYS A 229 -2.29 -15.74 -15.49
CA LYS A 229 -2.41 -15.34 -16.91
C LYS A 229 -2.89 -13.90 -17.12
N SER A 230 -3.86 -13.42 -16.33
CA SER A 230 -4.32 -12.03 -16.36
C SER A 230 -3.21 -11.10 -15.87
N ASP A 231 -2.55 -11.51 -14.80
CA ASP A 231 -1.49 -10.78 -14.10
C ASP A 231 -0.34 -10.32 -15.01
N ALA A 232 0.12 -11.18 -15.92
CA ALA A 232 1.22 -10.82 -16.82
C ALA A 232 0.79 -9.77 -17.87
N ARG A 233 -0.40 -9.92 -18.45
CA ARG A 233 -0.91 -8.99 -19.48
C ARG A 233 -1.15 -7.60 -18.88
N ASP A 234 -1.78 -7.57 -17.72
CA ASP A 234 -2.16 -6.31 -17.09
C ASP A 234 -0.90 -5.57 -16.60
N MET A 235 0.12 -6.30 -16.12
CA MET A 235 1.44 -5.75 -15.80
C MET A 235 2.16 -5.17 -17.03
N TRP A 236 2.11 -5.83 -18.20
CA TRP A 236 2.66 -5.28 -19.45
C TRP A 236 1.98 -3.99 -19.88
N ALA A 237 0.64 -3.95 -19.83
CA ALA A 237 -0.11 -2.75 -20.18
C ALA A 237 0.31 -1.56 -19.29
N PHE A 238 0.37 -1.79 -17.97
CA PHE A 238 0.79 -0.78 -17.01
C PHE A 238 2.24 -0.33 -17.23
N ALA A 239 3.17 -1.26 -17.43
CA ALA A 239 4.59 -0.95 -17.67
C ALA A 239 4.79 -0.13 -18.96
N ILE A 240 4.09 -0.47 -20.05
CA ILE A 240 4.18 0.27 -21.32
C ILE A 240 3.66 1.69 -21.16
N ILE A 241 2.48 1.86 -20.53
CA ILE A 241 1.89 3.18 -20.30
C ILE A 241 2.85 4.03 -19.46
N TRP A 242 3.34 3.50 -18.34
CA TRP A 242 4.28 4.21 -17.45
C TRP A 242 5.55 4.69 -18.16
N ASN A 243 6.15 3.82 -18.97
CA ASN A 243 7.38 4.15 -19.70
C ASN A 243 7.11 5.17 -20.81
N LEU A 244 5.95 5.13 -21.46
CA LEU A 244 5.56 6.13 -22.46
C LEU A 244 5.41 7.53 -21.83
N VAL A 245 4.84 7.61 -20.62
CA VAL A 245 4.77 8.87 -19.85
C VAL A 245 6.17 9.36 -19.54
N THR A 246 7.00 8.47 -19.01
CA THR A 246 8.37 8.80 -18.61
C THR A 246 9.20 9.33 -19.78
N LEU A 247 9.02 8.77 -20.97
CA LEU A 247 9.73 9.19 -22.18
C LEU A 247 9.46 10.67 -22.54
N THR A 248 8.27 11.19 -22.21
CA THR A 248 7.89 12.57 -22.54
C THR A 248 8.68 13.60 -21.73
N PHE A 249 9.13 13.26 -20.52
CA PHE A 249 10.04 14.09 -19.72
C PHE A 249 11.41 14.27 -20.40
N TYR A 250 11.89 13.25 -21.11
CA TYR A 250 13.19 13.31 -21.79
C TYR A 250 13.18 14.24 -23.01
N PHE A 251 12.00 14.43 -23.63
CA PHE A 251 11.83 15.32 -24.77
C PHE A 251 11.41 16.74 -24.39
N ALA A 252 11.16 17.02 -23.10
CA ALA A 252 10.64 18.30 -22.64
C ALA A 252 11.71 19.40 -22.60
N ASP A 253 12.88 19.13 -22.01
CA ASP A 253 14.05 20.00 -22.05
C ASP A 253 15.36 19.26 -21.60
N PRO A 254 16.40 19.17 -22.46
CA PRO A 254 17.66 18.50 -22.11
C PRO A 254 18.46 19.19 -20.98
N ASP A 255 18.32 20.51 -20.81
CA ASP A 255 19.09 21.27 -19.81
C ASP A 255 18.61 20.98 -18.38
N GLU A 256 17.36 20.56 -18.24
CA GLU A 256 16.70 20.26 -16.97
C GLU A 256 17.13 18.92 -16.37
N LEU A 257 17.70 18.04 -17.20
CA LEU A 257 18.34 16.78 -16.79
C LEU A 257 19.79 16.96 -16.33
N SER A 258 20.30 18.20 -16.31
CA SER A 258 21.64 18.48 -15.77
C SER A 258 21.71 18.13 -14.28
N LEU A 259 22.76 17.40 -13.87
CA LEU A 259 22.99 16.96 -12.48
C LEU A 259 23.13 18.13 -11.47
N SER A 260 23.28 19.36 -11.98
CA SER A 260 23.27 20.61 -11.21
C SER A 260 21.88 21.01 -10.71
N ASN A 261 20.79 20.47 -11.28
CA ASN A 261 19.42 20.80 -10.87
C ASN A 261 18.84 19.72 -9.94
N PRO A 262 18.42 20.05 -8.70
CA PRO A 262 17.81 19.07 -7.79
C PRO A 262 16.53 18.42 -8.33
N THR A 263 15.80 19.06 -9.26
CA THR A 263 14.60 18.47 -9.88
C THR A 263 14.93 17.30 -10.82
N ALA A 264 16.15 17.23 -11.36
CA ALA A 264 16.60 16.13 -12.21
C ALA A 264 16.58 14.78 -11.50
N TYR A 265 16.87 14.75 -10.18
CA TYR A 265 16.83 13.51 -9.39
C TYR A 265 15.42 12.96 -9.24
N ILE A 266 14.42 13.84 -9.11
CA ILE A 266 13.00 13.44 -9.04
C ILE A 266 12.57 12.87 -10.40
N ALA A 267 12.97 13.53 -11.50
CA ALA A 267 12.70 13.05 -12.85
C ALA A 267 13.35 11.66 -13.11
N LEU A 268 14.50 11.36 -12.50
CA LEU A 268 15.22 10.08 -12.64
C LEU A 268 14.52 8.91 -11.91
N VAL A 269 13.69 9.18 -10.90
CA VAL A 269 12.91 8.14 -10.22
C VAL A 269 11.89 7.49 -11.16
N PHE A 270 11.26 8.26 -12.04
CA PHE A 270 10.25 7.77 -12.99
C PHE A 270 10.76 6.66 -13.94
N PRO A 271 11.91 6.81 -14.63
CA PRO A 271 12.47 5.74 -15.46
C PRO A 271 12.98 4.56 -14.65
N LEU A 272 13.48 4.76 -13.42
CA LEU A 272 13.82 3.64 -12.55
C LEU A 272 12.60 2.78 -12.20
N ILE A 273 11.46 3.42 -11.89
CA ILE A 273 10.18 2.72 -11.70
C ILE A 273 9.77 2.03 -12.99
N GLY A 274 9.89 2.70 -14.14
CA GLY A 274 9.56 2.12 -15.45
C GLY A 274 10.37 0.88 -15.79
N ILE A 275 11.68 0.89 -15.52
CA ILE A 275 12.58 -0.27 -15.67
C ILE A 275 12.19 -1.39 -14.71
N TYR A 276 11.88 -1.06 -13.45
CA TYR A 276 11.42 -2.05 -12.48
C TYR A 276 10.11 -2.73 -12.91
N LEU A 277 9.13 -1.96 -13.41
CA LEU A 277 7.87 -2.49 -13.92
C LEU A 277 8.09 -3.40 -15.15
N LEU A 278 8.97 -3.01 -16.07
CA LEU A 278 9.36 -3.86 -17.21
C LEU A 278 10.04 -5.15 -16.74
N TYR A 279 10.95 -5.06 -15.78
CA TYR A 279 11.59 -6.22 -15.17
C TYR A 279 10.54 -7.18 -14.58
N GLN A 280 9.56 -6.66 -13.83
CA GLN A 280 8.47 -7.47 -13.26
C GLN A 280 7.59 -8.09 -14.35
N ALA A 281 7.24 -7.34 -15.41
CA ALA A 281 6.46 -7.84 -16.54
C ALA A 281 7.19 -8.97 -17.29
N ILE A 282 8.48 -8.79 -17.57
CA ILE A 282 9.35 -9.79 -18.19
C ILE A 282 9.46 -11.03 -17.30
N ARG A 283 9.74 -10.85 -16.01
CA ARG A 283 9.87 -11.95 -15.03
C ARG A 283 8.61 -12.82 -15.00
N ARG A 284 7.42 -12.22 -14.86
CA ARG A 284 6.12 -12.93 -14.88
C ARG A 284 5.87 -13.65 -16.21
N THR A 285 6.30 -13.06 -17.32
CA THR A 285 6.18 -13.67 -18.66
C THR A 285 7.11 -14.87 -18.83
N LEU A 286 8.35 -14.77 -18.37
CA LEU A 286 9.32 -15.86 -18.42
C LEU A 286 8.88 -17.02 -17.52
N GLU A 287 8.31 -16.72 -16.36
CA GLU A 287 7.72 -17.73 -15.47
C GLU A 287 6.58 -18.48 -16.16
N TRP A 288 5.62 -17.75 -16.76
CA TRP A 288 4.52 -18.37 -17.50
C TRP A 288 5.02 -19.20 -18.68
N LYS A 289 6.04 -18.74 -19.41
CA LYS A 289 6.68 -19.53 -20.49
C LYS A 289 7.38 -20.78 -19.98
N ARG A 290 8.00 -20.74 -18.80
CA ARG A 290 8.75 -21.86 -18.21
C ARG A 290 7.81 -22.95 -17.69
N PHE A 291 6.80 -22.57 -16.92
CA PHE A 291 5.96 -23.51 -16.17
C PHE A 291 4.56 -23.73 -16.78
N GLY A 292 4.14 -22.89 -17.72
CA GLY A 292 2.86 -23.02 -18.40
C GLY A 292 1.66 -22.82 -17.47
N VAL A 293 0.59 -23.58 -17.72
CA VAL A 293 -0.58 -23.65 -16.84
C VAL A 293 -0.35 -24.79 -15.86
N ILE A 294 -0.37 -24.49 -14.56
CA ILE A 294 -0.34 -25.50 -13.50
C ILE A 294 -1.75 -25.57 -12.92
N GLU A 295 -2.31 -26.78 -12.88
CA GLU A 295 -3.62 -27.05 -12.30
C GLU A 295 -3.43 -27.70 -10.92
N PHE A 296 -4.07 -27.13 -9.90
CA PHE A 296 -4.16 -27.68 -8.56
C PHE A 296 -5.30 -28.68 -8.50
N VAL A 297 -4.98 -29.95 -8.28
CA VAL A 297 -5.97 -31.02 -8.10
C VAL A 297 -6.24 -31.19 -6.61
N MET A 298 -7.43 -30.84 -6.15
CA MET A 298 -7.81 -30.85 -4.73
C MET A 298 -8.17 -32.25 -4.23
N ASP A 299 -7.74 -32.58 -3.00
CA ASP A 299 -8.17 -33.75 -2.23
C ASP A 299 -8.18 -33.40 -0.72
N PRO A 300 -9.37 -33.27 -0.08
CA PRO A 300 -10.71 -33.41 -0.64
C PRO A 300 -11.12 -32.19 -1.50
N PHE A 301 -12.19 -32.36 -2.30
CA PHE A 301 -12.82 -31.29 -3.05
C PHE A 301 -14.30 -31.14 -2.65
N PRO A 302 -14.72 -29.99 -2.11
CA PRO A 302 -13.94 -28.80 -1.80
C PRO A 302 -12.99 -29.06 -0.62
N GLY A 303 -12.12 -28.10 -0.35
CA GLY A 303 -11.33 -28.12 0.87
C GLY A 303 -12.25 -28.11 2.11
N SER A 304 -11.83 -28.80 3.17
CA SER A 304 -12.71 -29.06 4.31
C SER A 304 -12.28 -28.37 5.60
N ILE A 305 -13.15 -27.52 6.16
CA ILE A 305 -13.04 -26.95 7.51
C ILE A 305 -13.38 -28.04 8.56
N GLY A 306 -12.58 -28.13 9.63
CA GLY A 306 -12.65 -29.23 10.58
C GLY A 306 -12.16 -30.57 10.00
N GLY A 307 -11.53 -30.53 8.84
CA GLY A 307 -10.98 -31.67 8.10
C GLY A 307 -9.67 -31.28 7.44
N HIS A 308 -9.48 -31.67 6.18
CA HIS A 308 -8.26 -31.42 5.43
C HIS A 308 -8.47 -30.46 4.25
N VAL A 309 -7.45 -29.66 3.95
CA VAL A 309 -7.30 -28.96 2.66
C VAL A 309 -5.97 -29.38 2.08
N GLY A 310 -5.98 -29.97 0.89
CA GLY A 310 -4.78 -30.52 0.30
C GLY A 310 -4.98 -30.87 -1.15
N GLY A 311 -3.96 -31.45 -1.75
CA GLY A 311 -4.03 -31.88 -3.13
C GLY A 311 -2.67 -32.09 -3.77
N SER A 312 -2.70 -32.20 -5.09
CA SER A 312 -1.51 -32.39 -5.90
C SER A 312 -1.34 -31.33 -6.98
N LEU A 313 -0.09 -31.02 -7.31
CA LEU A 313 0.29 -30.12 -8.39
C LEU A 313 1.29 -30.82 -9.29
N ASP A 314 1.00 -30.89 -10.58
CA ASP A 314 1.94 -31.41 -11.57
C ASP A 314 2.73 -30.25 -12.21
N LEU A 315 4.02 -30.20 -11.93
CA LEU A 315 4.95 -29.25 -12.53
C LEU A 315 5.59 -29.86 -13.78
N SER A 316 5.56 -29.10 -14.87
CA SER A 316 6.25 -29.46 -16.10
C SER A 316 7.76 -29.23 -15.97
N GLY A 317 8.55 -30.22 -16.35
CA GLY A 317 10.02 -30.14 -16.40
C GLY A 317 10.74 -30.84 -15.23
N SER A 318 12.03 -31.09 -15.43
CA SER A 318 12.88 -31.88 -14.52
C SER A 318 13.65 -31.06 -13.48
N SER A 319 13.40 -29.75 -13.39
CA SER A 319 14.14 -28.87 -12.47
C SER A 319 13.72 -29.17 -11.03
N ARG A 320 14.67 -29.64 -10.23
CA ARG A 320 14.47 -29.98 -8.82
C ARG A 320 14.90 -28.80 -7.95
N ALA A 321 13.97 -28.25 -7.17
CA ALA A 321 14.31 -27.29 -6.11
C ALA A 321 14.85 -28.03 -4.89
N SER A 322 15.56 -27.31 -4.01
CA SER A 322 15.88 -27.82 -2.66
C SER A 322 14.62 -28.01 -1.84
N GLU A 323 13.64 -27.12 -2.03
CA GLU A 323 12.37 -27.10 -1.30
C GLU A 323 11.28 -26.49 -2.19
N TYR A 324 10.06 -27.03 -2.09
CA TYR A 324 8.86 -26.42 -2.65
C TYR A 324 7.99 -25.97 -1.48
N ARG A 325 7.94 -24.67 -1.24
CA ARG A 325 7.15 -24.09 -0.16
C ARG A 325 5.70 -24.00 -0.61
N VAL A 326 4.79 -24.43 0.25
CA VAL A 326 3.36 -24.31 0.07
C VAL A 326 2.79 -23.58 1.26
N GLU A 327 1.95 -22.60 0.99
CA GLU A 327 1.34 -21.72 1.98
C GLU A 327 -0.16 -21.62 1.73
N LEU A 328 -0.96 -21.86 2.77
CA LEU A 328 -2.40 -21.72 2.73
C LEU A 328 -2.83 -20.57 3.64
N GLU A 329 -3.63 -19.65 3.12
CA GLU A 329 -4.13 -18.46 3.83
C GLU A 329 -5.66 -18.43 3.81
N CYS A 330 -6.27 -18.20 4.98
CA CYS A 330 -7.65 -17.73 5.09
C CYS A 330 -7.61 -16.21 5.21
N VAL A 331 -8.17 -15.51 4.22
CA VAL A 331 -8.08 -14.06 4.10
C VAL A 331 -9.47 -13.45 4.24
N TYR A 332 -9.57 -12.44 5.10
CA TYR A 332 -10.72 -11.56 5.19
C TYR A 332 -10.44 -10.29 4.40
N ASN A 333 -11.13 -10.10 3.29
CA ASN A 333 -11.12 -8.84 2.57
C ASN A 333 -12.20 -7.92 3.16
N TYR A 334 -11.85 -6.65 3.40
CA TYR A 334 -12.78 -5.64 3.86
C TYR A 334 -12.45 -4.27 3.25
N GLU A 335 -13.47 -3.45 3.03
CA GLU A 335 -13.29 -2.07 2.61
C GLU A 335 -13.24 -1.16 3.86
N SER A 336 -12.23 -0.29 3.95
CA SER A 336 -12.09 0.65 5.07
C SER A 336 -12.30 2.09 4.59
N GLY A 337 -13.39 2.74 5.02
CA GLY A 337 -13.67 4.15 4.77
C GLY A 337 -14.41 4.46 3.46
N SER A 338 -14.54 5.75 3.13
CA SER A 338 -15.19 6.24 1.90
C SER A 338 -14.37 6.02 0.63
N ASP A 339 -13.11 5.59 0.79
CA ASP A 339 -12.25 5.18 -0.30
C ASP A 339 -12.34 3.65 -0.41
N ASN A 340 -12.84 3.14 -1.54
CA ASN A 340 -12.96 1.72 -1.91
C ASN A 340 -11.60 0.99 -2.01
N SER A 341 -10.66 1.25 -1.09
CA SER A 341 -9.43 0.48 -0.94
C SER A 341 -9.76 -0.83 -0.24
N SER A 342 -9.64 -1.93 -0.99
CA SER A 342 -9.75 -3.29 -0.46
C SER A 342 -8.55 -3.57 0.44
N ASN A 343 -8.80 -3.86 1.71
CA ASN A 343 -7.78 -4.23 2.69
C ASN A 343 -7.90 -5.72 2.99
N GLU A 344 -6.77 -6.44 2.95
CA GLU A 344 -6.73 -7.85 3.30
C GLU A 344 -6.24 -8.03 4.74
N ARG A 345 -6.99 -8.79 5.53
CA ARG A 345 -6.58 -9.27 6.85
C ARG A 345 -6.54 -10.78 6.85
N ILE A 346 -5.34 -11.34 6.96
CA ILE A 346 -5.16 -12.78 7.16
C ILE A 346 -5.70 -13.17 8.52
N ARG A 347 -6.65 -14.11 8.52
CA ARG A 347 -7.25 -14.72 9.71
C ARG A 347 -6.47 -15.93 10.18
N TRP A 348 -5.97 -16.70 9.22
CA TRP A 348 -5.19 -17.90 9.48
C TRP A 348 -4.23 -18.12 8.31
N ALA A 349 -3.02 -18.58 8.59
CA ALA A 349 -2.10 -19.02 7.56
C ALA A 349 -1.13 -20.06 8.10
N GLN A 350 -0.76 -21.03 7.26
CA GLN A 350 0.29 -22.00 7.52
C GLN A 350 1.13 -22.20 6.27
N ALA A 351 2.42 -22.49 6.46
CA ALA A 351 3.32 -22.82 5.37
C ALA A 351 4.31 -23.92 5.76
N GLY A 352 4.74 -24.70 4.77
CA GLY A 352 5.78 -25.70 4.94
C GLY A 352 6.19 -26.31 3.60
N SER A 353 6.96 -27.39 3.65
CA SER A 353 7.55 -28.00 2.46
C SER A 353 6.66 -29.11 1.91
N ALA A 354 6.32 -29.06 0.63
CA ALA A 354 5.58 -30.14 -0.04
C ALA A 354 6.44 -31.39 -0.25
N LYS A 355 5.79 -32.57 -0.26
CA LYS A 355 6.42 -33.82 -0.68
C LYS A 355 6.57 -33.83 -2.20
N VAL A 356 7.75 -34.23 -2.66
CA VAL A 356 8.12 -34.22 -4.06
C VAL A 356 8.16 -35.66 -4.59
N GLU A 357 7.32 -35.95 -5.59
CA GLU A 357 7.29 -37.22 -6.30
C GLU A 357 7.57 -37.05 -7.79
N THR A 358 8.00 -38.13 -8.45
CA THR A 358 8.25 -38.11 -9.91
C THR A 358 6.95 -38.43 -10.64
N SER A 359 6.61 -37.63 -11.64
CA SER A 359 5.41 -37.79 -12.47
C SER A 359 5.79 -37.91 -13.95
N ALA A 360 4.90 -38.47 -14.78
CA ALA A 360 5.18 -38.82 -16.17
C ALA A 360 5.68 -37.65 -17.05
N GLY A 361 5.43 -36.40 -16.63
CA GLY A 361 5.87 -35.17 -17.31
C GLY A 361 6.79 -34.25 -16.49
N GLY A 362 7.22 -34.65 -15.30
CA GLY A 362 8.03 -33.81 -14.42
C GLY A 362 7.90 -34.17 -12.95
N THR A 363 7.52 -33.18 -12.14
CA THR A 363 7.52 -33.27 -10.68
C THR A 363 6.11 -33.10 -10.14
N ARG A 364 5.64 -34.02 -9.30
CA ARG A 364 4.38 -33.89 -8.58
C ARG A 364 4.63 -33.42 -7.15
N LEU A 365 3.95 -32.36 -6.75
CA LEU A 365 3.94 -31.89 -5.36
C LEU A 365 2.70 -32.43 -4.67
N LEU A 366 2.85 -32.90 -3.43
CA LEU A 366 1.78 -33.43 -2.58
C LEU A 366 1.85 -32.75 -1.22
N PHE A 367 0.72 -32.24 -0.75
CA PHE A 367 0.63 -31.58 0.54
C PHE A 367 -0.81 -31.60 1.07
N ARG A 368 -0.92 -31.51 2.39
CA ARG A 368 -2.17 -31.43 3.12
C ARG A 368 -2.01 -30.52 4.34
N PHE A 369 -3.06 -29.78 4.65
CA PHE A 369 -3.21 -28.97 5.84
C PHE A 369 -4.39 -29.48 6.65
N ASP A 370 -4.22 -29.52 7.97
CA ASP A 370 -5.28 -29.78 8.93
C ASP A 370 -5.94 -28.46 9.32
N ILE A 371 -7.24 -28.33 9.04
CA ILE A 371 -7.96 -27.06 9.16
C ILE A 371 -8.79 -27.04 10.44
N PRO A 372 -8.56 -26.07 11.35
CA PRO A 372 -9.39 -25.86 12.53
C PRO A 372 -10.88 -25.67 12.19
N ASP A 373 -11.75 -26.04 13.11
CA ASP A 373 -13.20 -25.96 12.95
C ASP A 373 -13.76 -24.54 13.19
N ASP A 374 -12.99 -23.64 13.78
CA ASP A 374 -13.40 -22.25 14.09
C ASP A 374 -13.23 -21.27 12.92
N LEU A 375 -12.74 -21.73 11.77
CA LEU A 375 -12.45 -20.89 10.61
C LEU A 375 -13.69 -20.64 9.72
N PRO A 376 -13.71 -19.50 9.00
CA PRO A 376 -14.82 -19.14 8.10
C PRO A 376 -14.74 -19.86 6.75
N GLU A 377 -15.92 -20.11 6.17
CA GLU A 377 -16.09 -20.68 4.84
C GLU A 377 -15.74 -19.67 3.74
N SER A 378 -15.52 -20.19 2.53
CA SER A 378 -15.28 -19.35 1.35
C SER A 378 -16.59 -18.73 0.88
N ASP A 379 -16.59 -17.41 0.72
CA ASP A 379 -17.69 -16.70 0.09
C ASP A 379 -17.61 -16.90 -1.44
N ILE A 380 -18.73 -17.26 -2.06
CA ILE A 380 -18.84 -17.46 -3.51
C ILE A 380 -18.69 -16.11 -4.21
N GLU A 381 -19.39 -15.11 -3.68
CA GLU A 381 -19.40 -13.75 -4.20
C GLU A 381 -18.40 -12.89 -3.42
N ARG A 382 -17.48 -12.24 -4.13
CA ARG A 382 -16.54 -11.28 -3.53
C ARG A 382 -17.26 -9.95 -3.24
N SER A 383 -18.09 -9.94 -2.20
CA SER A 383 -18.76 -8.74 -1.70
C SER A 383 -17.76 -7.75 -1.06
N LYS A 384 -18.21 -6.60 -0.55
CA LYS A 384 -17.33 -5.62 0.12
C LYS A 384 -16.51 -6.25 1.26
N ASP A 385 -17.17 -7.10 2.04
CA ASP A 385 -16.59 -7.83 3.15
C ASP A 385 -16.79 -9.33 2.89
N HIS A 386 -15.70 -10.06 2.64
CA HIS A 386 -15.79 -11.48 2.31
C HIS A 386 -14.55 -12.25 2.75
N TYR A 387 -14.72 -13.55 2.94
CA TYR A 387 -13.67 -14.51 3.23
C TYR A 387 -13.36 -15.31 1.98
N TYR A 388 -12.07 -15.48 1.70
CA TYR A 388 -11.61 -16.37 0.65
C TYR A 388 -10.33 -17.10 1.10
N TRP A 389 -10.04 -18.20 0.42
CA TRP A 389 -8.91 -19.05 0.75
C TRP A 389 -7.91 -19.05 -0.40
N ARG A 390 -6.66 -18.72 -0.05
CA ARG A 390 -5.58 -18.54 -1.01
C ARG A 390 -4.50 -19.58 -0.76
N LEU A 391 -4.21 -20.38 -1.79
CA LEU A 391 -3.07 -21.28 -1.81
C LEU A 391 -1.93 -20.63 -2.61
N LYS A 392 -0.75 -20.53 -2.01
CA LYS A 392 0.50 -20.07 -2.62
C LYS A 392 1.50 -21.21 -2.70
N VAL A 393 2.25 -21.25 -3.79
CA VAL A 393 3.28 -22.26 -4.04
C VAL A 393 4.48 -21.56 -4.63
N ASP A 394 5.61 -21.63 -3.93
CA ASP A 394 6.86 -21.01 -4.35
C ASP A 394 8.05 -21.95 -4.24
N ALA A 395 9.02 -21.79 -5.14
CA ALA A 395 10.25 -22.56 -5.10
C ALA A 395 11.42 -21.81 -5.76
N GLU A 396 12.57 -21.82 -5.08
CA GLU A 396 13.82 -21.31 -5.62
C GLU A 396 14.43 -22.33 -6.60
N LEU A 397 14.53 -21.92 -7.87
CA LEU A 397 14.99 -22.78 -8.95
C LEU A 397 16.12 -22.07 -9.71
N PRO A 398 17.10 -22.79 -10.27
CA PRO A 398 18.08 -22.19 -11.16
C PRO A 398 17.36 -21.45 -12.30
N GLY A 399 17.60 -20.14 -12.42
CA GLY A 399 16.92 -19.25 -13.36
C GLY A 399 15.68 -18.58 -12.77
N ILE A 400 14.50 -18.87 -13.33
CA ILE A 400 13.21 -18.29 -12.90
C ILE A 400 12.57 -19.15 -11.81
N ASN A 401 12.35 -18.56 -10.65
CA ASN A 401 11.61 -19.19 -9.54
C ASN A 401 10.16 -19.51 -9.91
N LEU A 402 9.59 -20.50 -9.24
CA LEU A 402 8.16 -20.81 -9.32
C LEU A 402 7.40 -19.91 -8.34
N GLU A 403 6.33 -19.23 -8.77
CA GLU A 403 5.44 -18.42 -7.92
C GLU A 403 3.97 -18.56 -8.39
N ARG A 404 3.19 -19.44 -7.74
CA ARG A 404 1.77 -19.66 -8.10
C ARG A 404 0.83 -19.31 -6.97
N GLN A 405 -0.32 -18.75 -7.34
CA GLN A 405 -1.42 -18.42 -6.44
C GLN A 405 -2.73 -18.97 -7.00
N TYR A 406 -3.56 -19.55 -6.12
CA TYR A 406 -4.87 -20.12 -6.41
C TYR A 406 -5.90 -19.63 -5.39
N ASP A 407 -7.10 -19.29 -5.87
CA ASP A 407 -8.30 -19.06 -5.05
C ASP A 407 -9.12 -20.35 -5.01
N ILE A 408 -9.26 -20.95 -3.84
CA ILE A 408 -9.78 -22.32 -3.69
C ILE A 408 -11.07 -22.35 -2.86
N PRO A 409 -12.03 -23.26 -3.17
CA PRO A 409 -13.23 -23.45 -2.37
C PRO A 409 -12.91 -24.24 -1.10
N VAL A 410 -13.19 -23.63 0.06
CA VAL A 410 -13.05 -24.26 1.38
C VAL A 410 -14.36 -24.09 2.17
N TYR A 411 -14.98 -25.21 2.55
CA TYR A 411 -16.30 -25.30 3.17
C TYR A 411 -16.32 -26.28 4.34
N ARG A 412 -17.34 -26.22 5.19
CA ARG A 412 -17.46 -27.07 6.38
C ARG A 412 -18.05 -28.44 6.04
N THR A 413 -17.20 -29.34 5.56
CA THR A 413 -17.59 -30.73 5.26
C THR A 413 -16.99 -31.75 6.24
N SER A 414 -15.97 -31.37 7.00
CA SER A 414 -15.16 -32.26 7.87
C SER A 414 -14.57 -33.49 7.15
N GLU A 415 -14.47 -33.42 5.82
CA GLU A 415 -13.85 -34.44 4.99
C GLU A 415 -12.33 -34.47 5.19
N ARG A 416 -11.77 -35.67 5.03
CA ARG A 416 -10.33 -35.91 5.12
C ARG A 416 -9.82 -36.35 3.76
N SER A 417 -8.64 -35.85 3.39
CA SER A 417 -7.90 -36.35 2.22
C SER A 417 -7.80 -37.88 2.26
N SER A 418 -8.06 -38.47 1.10
CA SER A 418 -8.09 -39.92 0.91
C SER A 418 -6.72 -40.47 0.51
N ASP A 419 -5.95 -39.71 -0.25
CA ASP A 419 -4.72 -40.18 -0.90
C ASP A 419 -3.45 -39.50 -0.40
N ILE A 420 -3.56 -38.39 0.36
CA ILE A 420 -2.40 -37.55 0.72
C ILE A 420 -2.11 -37.61 2.22
N GLU A 421 -1.01 -38.28 2.56
CA GLU A 421 -0.53 -38.40 3.93
C GLU A 421 0.38 -37.25 4.38
N HIS A 422 0.98 -36.51 3.43
CA HIS A 422 1.99 -35.50 3.73
C HIS A 422 1.40 -34.25 4.36
N ASP A 423 1.49 -34.19 5.69
CA ASP A 423 0.92 -33.15 6.54
C ASP A 423 1.89 -31.98 6.74
N ILE A 424 1.46 -30.78 6.34
CA ILE A 424 2.18 -29.53 6.57
C ILE A 424 1.91 -28.99 7.98
N SER A 425 0.69 -29.17 8.49
CA SER A 425 0.30 -28.70 9.81
C SER A 425 1.09 -29.41 10.91
N SER A 426 1.42 -30.70 10.73
CA SER A 426 2.33 -31.40 11.64
C SER A 426 3.74 -30.81 11.64
N GLN A 427 4.29 -30.44 10.47
CA GLN A 427 5.60 -29.80 10.38
C GLN A 427 5.63 -28.46 11.12
N VAL A 428 4.57 -27.65 10.96
CA VAL A 428 4.44 -26.37 11.66
C VAL A 428 4.39 -26.58 13.18
N GLN A 429 3.60 -27.54 13.64
CA GLN A 429 3.51 -27.86 15.08
C GLN A 429 4.85 -28.34 15.65
N ASP A 430 5.57 -29.21 14.94
CA ASP A 430 6.85 -29.72 15.42
C ASP A 430 7.91 -28.62 15.48
N LEU A 431 7.97 -27.74 14.48
CA LEU A 431 8.84 -26.56 14.50
C LEU A 431 8.51 -25.61 15.65
N GLN A 432 7.22 -25.34 15.89
CA GLN A 432 6.78 -24.49 17.00
C GLN A 432 7.14 -25.10 18.37
N ARG A 433 6.94 -26.41 18.54
CA ARG A 433 7.31 -27.14 19.77
C ARG A 433 8.81 -27.09 20.02
N LEU A 434 9.62 -27.30 18.98
CA LEU A 434 11.08 -27.25 19.07
C LEU A 434 11.55 -25.85 19.51
N HIS A 435 11.13 -24.80 18.80
CA HIS A 435 11.49 -23.42 19.14
C HIS A 435 10.96 -23.01 20.53
N GLY A 436 9.73 -23.37 20.87
CA GLY A 436 9.14 -23.07 22.18
C GLY A 436 9.89 -23.76 23.32
N ALA A 437 10.33 -25.01 23.14
CA ALA A 437 11.12 -25.72 24.14
C ALA A 437 12.53 -25.13 24.29
N GLU A 438 13.18 -24.74 23.20
CA GLU A 438 14.49 -24.07 23.21
C GLU A 438 14.41 -22.71 23.93
N ASP A 439 13.40 -21.91 23.60
CA ASP A 439 13.14 -20.60 24.19
C ASP A 439 12.86 -20.73 25.70
N GLN A 440 12.01 -21.69 26.09
CA GLN A 440 11.70 -21.96 27.48
C GLN A 440 12.94 -22.44 28.26
N ALA A 441 13.76 -23.32 27.68
CA ALA A 441 15.00 -23.79 28.30
C ALA A 441 16.06 -22.68 28.42
N ALA A 442 16.14 -21.77 27.45
CA ALA A 442 16.99 -20.58 27.52
C ALA A 442 16.51 -19.60 28.59
N MET A 443 15.19 -19.39 28.71
CA MET A 443 14.60 -18.56 29.76
C MET A 443 14.87 -19.10 31.17
N GLN A 444 14.71 -20.40 31.38
CA GLN A 444 14.99 -21.06 32.66
C GLN A 444 16.47 -20.99 33.06
N ARG A 445 17.38 -20.99 32.09
CA ARG A 445 18.83 -20.80 32.32
C ARG A 445 19.21 -19.36 32.64
N GLY A 446 18.28 -18.41 32.53
CA GLY A 446 18.55 -17.00 32.78
C GLY A 446 19.38 -16.32 31.67
N ASP A 447 19.51 -16.93 30.49
CA ASP A 447 20.22 -16.39 29.32
C ASP A 447 19.37 -16.65 28.07
N PHE A 448 18.42 -15.75 27.82
CA PHE A 448 17.52 -15.81 26.67
C PHE A 448 17.81 -14.64 25.73
N GLN A 449 17.89 -14.92 24.43
CA GLN A 449 18.19 -13.92 23.42
C GLN A 449 17.28 -14.11 22.21
N SER A 450 16.57 -13.05 21.84
CA SER A 450 15.77 -12.94 20.62
C SER A 450 16.14 -11.66 19.88
N ARG A 451 15.49 -11.43 18.73
CA ARG A 451 15.64 -10.21 17.92
C ARG A 451 15.45 -8.92 18.74
N SER A 452 14.50 -8.93 19.68
CA SER A 452 14.05 -7.74 20.41
C SER A 452 14.36 -7.74 21.90
N LEU A 453 14.68 -8.90 22.49
CA LEU A 453 14.93 -9.05 23.92
C LEU A 453 16.24 -9.79 24.18
N ARG A 454 17.08 -9.22 25.05
CA ARG A 454 18.21 -9.92 25.69
C ARG A 454 17.95 -9.99 27.18
N MET A 455 17.81 -11.20 27.70
CA MET A 455 17.60 -11.48 29.10
C MET A 455 18.87 -12.06 29.70
N ARG A 456 19.31 -11.50 30.82
CA ARG A 456 20.47 -12.00 31.55
C ARG A 456 20.23 -11.96 33.04
N GLU A 457 20.49 -13.07 33.70
CA GLU A 457 20.48 -13.18 35.15
C GLU A 457 21.86 -12.86 35.74
N ARG A 458 21.90 -11.98 36.74
CA ARG A 458 23.14 -11.57 37.40
C ARG A 458 22.93 -11.54 38.91
N GLY A 459 23.32 -12.63 39.59
CA GLY A 459 23.10 -12.76 41.04
C GLY A 459 21.61 -12.85 41.34
N ASN A 460 21.08 -11.87 42.09
CA ASN A 460 19.64 -11.77 42.41
C ASN A 460 18.89 -10.76 41.51
N GLU A 461 19.51 -10.27 40.44
CA GLU A 461 18.87 -9.35 39.50
C GLU A 461 18.66 -10.00 38.13
N LEU A 462 17.42 -9.92 37.63
CA LEU A 462 17.08 -10.28 36.26
C LEU A 462 17.08 -9.00 35.41
N GLN A 463 17.88 -8.99 34.35
CA GLN A 463 18.00 -7.84 33.46
C GLN A 463 17.40 -8.18 32.09
N LEU A 464 16.37 -7.42 31.70
CA LEU A 464 15.81 -7.43 30.36
C LEU A 464 16.31 -6.19 29.61
N TYR A 465 16.93 -6.40 28.46
CA TYR A 465 17.43 -5.33 27.62
C TYR A 465 16.85 -5.42 26.21
N PHE A 466 16.15 -4.35 25.83
CA PHE A 466 15.55 -4.16 24.52
C PHE A 466 16.46 -3.20 23.72
N PRO A 467 17.21 -3.71 22.72
CA PRO A 467 18.22 -2.92 22.03
C PRO A 467 17.62 -1.88 21.07
N MET A 468 18.50 -0.97 20.66
CA MET A 468 18.28 -0.08 19.52
C MET A 468 18.15 -0.90 18.22
N PHE A 469 17.53 -0.33 17.21
CA PHE A 469 17.33 -0.90 15.88
C PHE A 469 16.54 -2.23 15.85
N ARG A 470 15.67 -2.46 16.85
CA ARG A 470 14.80 -3.64 16.85
C ARG A 470 13.75 -3.60 15.74
N ASN A 471 13.21 -2.42 15.39
CA ASN A 471 12.12 -2.27 14.41
C ASN A 471 12.61 -1.67 13.07
N LYS A 472 13.56 -2.34 12.41
CA LYS A 472 14.22 -1.83 11.18
C LYS A 472 13.24 -1.48 10.06
N ILE A 473 12.26 -2.35 9.81
CA ILE A 473 11.26 -2.17 8.74
C ILE A 473 10.39 -0.94 9.01
N ALA A 474 9.85 -0.82 10.23
CA ALA A 474 9.03 0.33 10.60
C ALA A 474 9.81 1.65 10.52
N THR A 475 11.10 1.65 10.89
CA THR A 475 11.98 2.82 10.74
C THR A 475 12.18 3.20 9.28
N PHE A 476 12.41 2.21 8.40
CA PHE A 476 12.56 2.44 6.97
C PHE A 476 11.30 3.04 6.33
N PHE A 477 10.12 2.50 6.64
CA PHE A 477 8.86 3.06 6.15
C PHE A 477 8.61 4.46 6.71
N SER A 478 8.86 4.69 8.00
CA SER A 478 8.72 6.02 8.62
C SER A 478 9.62 7.05 7.91
N LEU A 479 10.85 6.66 7.55
CA LEU A 479 11.81 7.50 6.83
C LEU A 479 11.30 7.86 5.43
N ILE A 480 10.82 6.89 4.66
CA ILE A 480 10.25 7.13 3.32
C ILE A 480 9.05 8.07 3.42
N PHE A 481 8.16 7.82 4.38
CA PHE A 481 6.96 8.62 4.55
C PHE A 481 7.30 10.07 4.95
N ALA A 482 8.24 10.25 5.89
CA ALA A 482 8.72 11.56 6.30
C ALA A 482 9.36 12.32 5.14
N ALA A 483 10.23 11.65 4.37
CA ALA A 483 10.89 12.25 3.21
C ALA A 483 9.90 12.61 2.10
N GLY A 484 9.00 11.69 1.73
CA GLY A 484 8.02 11.88 0.67
C GLY A 484 7.01 12.97 0.99
N THR A 485 6.39 12.92 2.17
CA THR A 485 5.43 13.95 2.60
C THR A 485 6.08 15.30 2.84
N GLY A 486 7.32 15.33 3.35
CA GLY A 486 8.12 16.54 3.46
C GLY A 486 8.43 17.17 2.09
N ALA A 487 8.84 16.36 1.11
CA ALA A 487 9.11 16.82 -0.25
C ALA A 487 7.85 17.35 -0.95
N ILE A 488 6.70 16.67 -0.79
CA ILE A 488 5.40 17.13 -1.33
C ILE A 488 5.01 18.47 -0.69
N THR A 489 5.12 18.59 0.64
CA THR A 489 4.83 19.83 1.37
C THR A 489 5.71 20.97 0.86
N TYR A 490 7.02 20.73 0.73
CA TYR A 490 7.97 21.71 0.20
C TYR A 490 7.64 22.09 -1.25
N ALA A 491 7.34 21.13 -2.12
CA ALA A 491 7.02 21.38 -3.52
C ALA A 491 5.75 22.23 -3.69
N ILE A 492 4.68 21.94 -2.92
CA ILE A 492 3.43 22.72 -2.94
C ILE A 492 3.70 24.16 -2.49
N VAL A 493 4.37 24.34 -1.35
CA VAL A 493 4.67 25.67 -0.80
C VAL A 493 5.62 26.43 -1.73
N ASN A 494 6.59 25.79 -2.36
CA ASN A 494 7.52 26.48 -3.26
C ASN A 494 6.89 26.83 -4.62
N SER A 495 6.00 25.98 -5.14
CA SER A 495 5.39 26.18 -6.47
C SER A 495 4.22 27.15 -6.45
N PHE A 496 3.48 27.20 -5.33
CA PHE A 496 2.25 27.98 -5.21
C PHE A 496 2.31 29.01 -4.08
N GLY A 497 3.32 28.96 -3.19
CA GLY A 497 3.45 29.88 -2.06
C GLY A 497 3.80 31.30 -2.52
N GLY A 498 2.81 32.17 -2.41
CA GLY A 498 2.94 33.61 -2.62
C GLY A 498 1.80 34.33 -1.92
N ALA A 499 1.77 35.67 -2.00
CA ALA A 499 0.71 36.49 -1.41
C ALA A 499 -0.64 36.41 -2.16
N SER A 500 -0.77 35.51 -3.14
CA SER A 500 -1.98 35.28 -3.91
C SER A 500 -2.97 34.40 -3.14
N PHE A 501 -4.24 34.46 -3.52
CA PHE A 501 -5.27 33.54 -3.01
C PHE A 501 -4.85 32.07 -3.16
N LEU A 502 -4.22 31.72 -4.28
CA LEU A 502 -3.67 30.37 -4.52
C LEU A 502 -2.57 30.00 -3.53
N GLY A 503 -1.73 30.94 -3.10
CA GLY A 503 -0.71 30.69 -2.08
C GLY A 503 -1.30 30.44 -0.69
N VAL A 504 -2.38 31.15 -0.32
CA VAL A 504 -3.11 30.88 0.91
C VAL A 504 -3.73 29.47 0.87
N VAL A 505 -4.38 29.10 -0.25
CA VAL A 505 -4.94 27.75 -0.45
C VAL A 505 -3.85 26.68 -0.39
N ALA A 506 -2.71 26.91 -1.03
CA ALA A 506 -1.58 25.98 -1.01
C ALA A 506 -1.04 25.72 0.40
N ILE A 507 -0.97 26.74 1.26
CA ILE A 507 -0.61 26.58 2.67
C ILE A 507 -1.62 25.66 3.36
N PHE A 508 -2.92 25.94 3.25
CA PHE A 508 -3.97 25.11 3.86
C PHE A 508 -3.93 23.65 3.37
N VAL A 509 -3.73 23.43 2.08
CA VAL A 509 -3.60 22.09 1.49
C VAL A 509 -2.34 21.39 1.99
N SER A 510 -1.25 22.12 2.23
CA SER A 510 0.02 21.56 2.69
C SER A 510 0.07 21.18 4.18
N LEU A 511 -0.74 21.83 5.04
CA LEU A 511 -0.78 21.58 6.49
C LEU A 511 -0.95 20.11 6.91
N PRO A 512 -1.90 19.33 6.36
CA PRO A 512 -2.03 17.92 6.72
C PRO A 512 -0.78 17.11 6.34
N PHE A 513 -0.17 17.37 5.17
CA PHE A 513 1.06 16.70 4.75
C PHE A 513 2.25 17.08 5.64
N GLY A 514 2.37 18.35 6.02
CA GLY A 514 3.39 18.84 6.95
C GLY A 514 3.26 18.24 8.34
N ALA A 515 2.03 18.09 8.87
CA ALA A 515 1.78 17.45 10.16
C ALA A 515 2.18 15.96 10.14
N ILE A 516 1.84 15.25 9.06
CA ILE A 516 2.26 13.85 8.87
C ILE A 516 3.78 13.76 8.77
N ALA A 517 4.43 14.66 8.01
CA ALA A 517 5.88 14.70 7.87
C ALA A 517 6.58 14.92 9.22
N LEU A 518 6.06 15.83 10.05
CA LEU A 518 6.60 16.07 11.40
C LEU A 518 6.45 14.84 12.29
N PHE A 519 5.26 14.24 12.34
CA PHE A 519 5.00 13.06 13.16
C PHE A 519 5.88 11.87 12.76
N THR A 520 5.94 11.58 11.45
CA THR A 520 6.77 10.48 10.91
C THR A 520 8.27 10.78 11.03
N GLY A 521 8.68 12.05 10.93
CA GLY A 521 10.05 12.49 11.20
C GLY A 521 10.48 12.22 12.64
N VAL A 522 9.64 12.57 13.62
CA VAL A 522 9.88 12.24 15.04
C VAL A 522 9.95 10.73 15.24
N ALA A 523 9.03 9.97 14.64
CA ALA A 523 9.03 8.50 14.71
C ALA A 523 10.31 7.89 14.11
N THR A 524 10.80 8.42 13.00
CA THR A 524 12.03 7.99 12.31
C THR A 524 13.27 8.12 13.20
N ILE A 525 13.30 9.13 14.07
CA ILE A 525 14.38 9.30 15.06
C ILE A 525 14.11 8.42 16.28
N TYR A 526 12.89 8.41 16.81
CA TYR A 526 12.58 7.73 18.06
C TYR A 526 12.67 6.20 17.97
N GLN A 527 12.08 5.60 16.94
CA GLN A 527 11.97 4.14 16.80
C GLN A 527 13.31 3.39 16.78
N PRO A 528 14.32 3.79 15.98
CA PRO A 528 15.59 3.06 15.94
C PRO A 528 16.44 3.29 17.18
N PHE A 529 16.35 4.46 17.83
CA PHE A 529 17.29 4.84 18.88
C PHE A 529 16.76 4.65 20.30
N ASN A 530 15.47 4.39 20.47
CA ASN A 530 14.89 4.07 21.77
C ASN A 530 15.37 2.69 22.25
N ASN A 531 15.90 2.62 23.46
CA ASN A 531 16.20 1.37 24.17
C ASN A 531 15.55 1.34 25.55
N LEU A 532 15.13 0.16 25.98
CA LEU A 532 14.50 -0.08 27.28
C LEU A 532 15.34 -1.09 28.05
N ARG A 533 15.63 -0.78 29.32
CA ARG A 533 16.22 -1.70 30.28
C ARG A 533 15.26 -1.87 31.43
N ILE A 534 14.90 -3.11 31.73
CA ILE A 534 14.14 -3.48 32.91
C ILE A 534 15.05 -4.29 33.82
N THR A 535 15.16 -3.87 35.07
CA THR A 535 15.84 -4.65 36.11
C THR A 535 14.80 -5.09 37.12
N ILE A 536 14.71 -6.41 37.34
CA ILE A 536 13.79 -7.03 38.29
C ILE A 536 14.61 -7.65 39.40
N ASP A 537 14.36 -7.19 40.62
CA ASP A 537 14.89 -7.71 41.88
C ASP A 537 13.70 -8.08 42.79
N ARG A 538 13.95 -8.86 43.84
CA ARG A 538 12.95 -9.27 44.85
C ARG A 538 12.23 -8.09 45.50
N ARG A 539 12.87 -6.91 45.57
CA ARG A 539 12.31 -5.71 46.22
C ARG A 539 11.69 -4.71 45.26
N LYS A 540 12.28 -4.56 44.06
CA LYS A 540 11.93 -3.47 43.14
C LYS A 540 12.05 -3.89 41.68
N ILE A 541 11.24 -3.23 40.86
CA ILE A 541 11.32 -3.27 39.40
C ILE A 541 11.70 -1.87 38.93
N VAL A 542 12.77 -1.78 38.16
CA VAL A 542 13.27 -0.52 37.59
C VAL A 542 13.08 -0.56 36.09
N ALA A 543 12.28 0.36 35.56
CA ALA A 543 12.11 0.58 34.13
C ALA A 543 12.88 1.83 33.71
N PHE A 544 13.88 1.66 32.84
CA PHE A 544 14.73 2.74 32.37
C PHE A 544 14.78 2.79 30.85
N ARG A 545 14.24 3.87 30.27
CA ARG A 545 14.21 4.09 28.83
C ARG A 545 15.15 5.22 28.44
N ARG A 546 15.90 5.00 27.37
CA ARG A 546 16.81 5.99 26.78
C ARG A 546 16.54 6.16 25.30
N LEU A 547 16.74 7.38 24.80
CA LEU A 547 16.93 7.64 23.38
C LEU A 547 18.43 7.81 23.15
N LEU A 548 19.05 6.92 22.38
CA LEU A 548 20.49 6.73 22.35
C LEU A 548 21.03 6.51 23.78
N ILE A 549 21.72 7.52 24.32
CA ILE A 549 22.29 7.55 25.66
C ILE A 549 21.49 8.42 26.64
N PHE A 550 20.56 9.25 26.13
CA PHE A 550 19.84 10.24 26.95
C PHE A 550 18.63 9.60 27.64
N PRO A 551 18.49 9.75 28.96
CA PRO A 551 17.35 9.21 29.70
C PRO A 551 16.07 9.97 29.36
N ILE A 552 15.05 9.24 28.91
CA ILE A 552 13.72 9.81 28.56
C ILE A 552 12.62 9.36 29.51
N TYR A 553 12.81 8.25 30.22
CA TYR A 553 11.87 7.74 31.20
C TYR A 553 12.58 6.89 32.25
N TYR A 554 12.22 7.09 33.51
CA TYR A 554 12.72 6.31 34.63
C TYR A 554 11.58 6.09 35.64
N LYS A 555 11.26 4.83 35.96
CA LYS A 555 10.27 4.48 36.97
C LYS A 555 10.78 3.32 37.83
N THR A 556 10.63 3.44 39.14
CA THR A 556 10.92 2.37 40.10
C THR A 556 9.64 2.03 40.85
N VAL A 557 9.30 0.76 40.93
CA VAL A 557 8.09 0.24 41.59
C VAL A 557 8.50 -0.88 42.55
N ARG A 558 7.84 -1.03 43.69
CA ARG A 558 8.11 -2.17 44.58
C ARG A 558 7.55 -3.45 43.96
N ALA A 559 8.29 -4.55 44.04
CA ALA A 559 7.84 -5.82 43.46
C ALA A 559 6.52 -6.31 44.08
N SER A 560 6.32 -6.07 45.37
CA SER A 560 5.09 -6.40 46.12
C SER A 560 3.84 -5.62 45.67
N GLU A 561 4.03 -4.53 44.95
CA GLU A 561 2.95 -3.65 44.50
C GLU A 561 2.39 -4.03 43.11
N VAL A 562 3.03 -4.98 42.42
CA VAL A 562 2.57 -5.53 41.16
C VAL A 562 1.46 -6.55 41.41
N THR A 563 0.26 -6.24 40.94
CA THR A 563 -0.92 -7.10 41.14
C THR A 563 -1.05 -8.16 40.06
N SER A 564 -0.78 -7.78 38.80
CA SER A 564 -0.90 -8.68 37.65
C SER A 564 0.01 -8.23 36.50
N LEU A 565 0.35 -9.20 35.65
CA LEU A 565 0.95 -8.96 34.33
C LEU A 565 -0.08 -9.32 33.28
N LYS A 566 -0.23 -8.50 32.23
CA LYS A 566 -1.03 -8.84 31.05
C LYS A 566 -0.21 -8.74 29.78
N VAL A 567 -0.45 -9.67 28.88
CA VAL A 567 0.03 -9.64 27.50
C VAL A 567 -1.00 -8.87 26.67
N GLU A 568 -0.55 -7.82 25.99
CA GLU A 568 -1.36 -7.05 25.05
C GLU A 568 -0.72 -7.11 23.66
N SER A 569 -1.55 -7.18 22.61
CA SER A 569 -1.07 -7.03 21.23
C SER A 569 -0.54 -5.61 21.01
N ALA A 570 0.65 -5.50 20.42
CA ALA A 570 1.36 -4.28 20.11
C ALA A 570 1.43 -4.01 18.59
N GLY A 571 0.71 -4.80 17.79
CA GLY A 571 0.68 -4.72 16.33
C GLY A 571 1.21 -6.01 15.68
N SER A 572 1.42 -5.97 14.36
CA SER A 572 1.98 -7.09 13.60
C SER A 572 2.87 -6.60 12.46
N THR A 573 3.87 -7.38 12.08
CA THR A 573 4.74 -7.12 10.91
C THR A 573 4.71 -8.33 9.98
N GLY A 574 4.79 -8.08 8.67
CA GLY A 574 4.80 -9.12 7.64
C GLY A 574 3.41 -9.43 7.09
N GLN A 575 3.36 -10.42 6.19
CA GLN A 575 2.16 -10.88 5.50
C GLN A 575 2.22 -12.41 5.39
N GLY A 576 1.07 -13.03 5.17
CA GLY A 576 0.87 -14.48 5.09
C GLY A 576 1.19 -15.22 6.39
N SER A 577 1.67 -16.44 6.25
CA SER A 577 2.34 -17.29 7.24
C SER A 577 3.56 -16.64 7.87
N GLY A 578 4.19 -15.69 7.16
CA GLY A 578 5.31 -14.89 7.68
C GLY A 578 4.88 -13.71 8.55
N LYS A 579 3.56 -13.50 8.75
CA LYS A 579 3.04 -12.45 9.62
C LYS A 579 3.34 -12.80 11.08
N VAL A 580 4.11 -11.93 11.73
CA VAL A 580 4.44 -12.04 13.15
C VAL A 580 3.63 -11.00 13.92
N GLU A 581 2.80 -11.46 14.86
CA GLU A 581 2.16 -10.57 15.82
C GLU A 581 3.14 -10.22 16.95
N HIS A 582 3.23 -8.94 17.27
CA HIS A 582 4.09 -8.41 18.30
C HIS A 582 3.28 -8.17 19.56
N PHE A 583 3.83 -8.53 20.70
CA PHE A 583 3.20 -8.39 22.00
C PHE A 583 4.03 -7.54 22.94
N ARG A 584 3.35 -6.98 23.94
CA ARG A 584 3.95 -6.29 25.08
C ARG A 584 3.42 -6.88 26.37
N VAL A 585 4.28 -6.93 27.39
CA VAL A 585 3.89 -7.34 28.75
C VAL A 585 3.81 -6.07 29.60
N ILE A 586 2.62 -5.83 30.15
CA ILE A 586 2.32 -4.68 31.00
C ILE A 586 2.11 -5.16 32.43
N ALA A 587 2.80 -4.50 33.36
CA ALA A 587 2.60 -4.68 34.78
C ALA A 587 1.57 -3.67 35.30
N TYR A 588 0.57 -4.19 36.03
CA TYR A 588 -0.43 -3.39 36.73
C TYR A 588 -0.03 -3.24 38.20
N HIS A 589 -0.10 -2.00 38.67
CA HIS A 589 0.21 -1.63 40.04
C HIS A 589 -1.09 -1.47 40.85
N SER A 590 -1.07 -1.86 42.12
CA SER A 590 -2.14 -1.59 43.11
C SER A 590 -2.63 -0.12 43.16
N GLY A 591 -1.79 0.86 42.77
CA GLY A 591 -2.18 2.27 42.67
C GLY A 591 -2.95 2.66 41.41
N GLY A 592 -3.33 1.70 40.54
CA GLY A 592 -4.05 1.96 39.28
C GLY A 592 -3.14 2.31 38.09
N ASP A 593 -1.86 2.60 38.35
CA ASP A 593 -0.84 2.84 37.34
C ASP A 593 -0.46 1.56 36.58
N LYS A 594 -0.09 1.72 35.30
CA LYS A 594 0.48 0.65 34.47
C LYS A 594 1.84 1.03 33.89
N PHE A 595 2.72 0.06 33.67
CA PHE A 595 3.99 0.29 32.99
C PHE A 595 4.45 -0.94 32.20
N THR A 596 5.17 -0.71 31.12
CA THR A 596 5.66 -1.75 30.22
C THR A 596 6.93 -2.40 30.79
N ILE A 597 6.92 -3.72 30.95
CA ILE A 597 8.08 -4.51 31.41
C ILE A 597 8.70 -5.36 30.29
N ALA A 598 7.96 -5.61 29.22
CA ALA A 598 8.50 -6.16 28.00
C ALA A 598 7.78 -5.59 26.79
N GLU A 599 8.50 -5.38 25.69
CA GLU A 599 7.94 -4.83 24.46
C GLU A 599 8.53 -5.50 23.21
N SER A 600 7.77 -5.48 22.12
CA SER A 600 8.22 -6.05 20.83
C SER A 600 8.54 -7.54 20.90
N ILE A 601 7.81 -8.31 21.72
CA ILE A 601 7.96 -9.77 21.79
C ILE A 601 7.27 -10.40 20.59
N ASP A 602 7.97 -11.24 19.84
CA ASP A 602 7.50 -11.83 18.60
C ASP A 602 6.74 -13.14 18.91
N GLY A 603 5.44 -13.18 18.63
CA GLY A 603 4.58 -14.34 18.87
C GLY A 603 3.88 -14.35 20.25
N GLU A 604 2.65 -14.85 20.27
CA GLU A 604 1.82 -14.88 21.49
C GLU A 604 2.35 -15.90 22.51
N GLU A 605 2.74 -17.08 22.04
CA GLU A 605 3.21 -18.16 22.91
C GLU A 605 4.46 -17.74 23.70
N LEU A 606 5.46 -17.17 23.01
CA LEU A 606 6.65 -16.62 23.66
C LEU A 606 6.29 -15.50 24.67
N ALA A 607 5.35 -14.62 24.33
CA ALA A 607 4.91 -13.56 25.23
C ALA A 607 4.22 -14.09 26.49
N ARG A 608 3.42 -15.15 26.36
CA ARG A 608 2.79 -15.84 27.50
C ARG A 608 3.82 -16.58 28.35
N GLN A 609 4.75 -17.31 27.75
CA GLN A 609 5.85 -17.96 28.47
C GLN A 609 6.69 -16.93 29.25
N LEU A 610 7.02 -15.80 28.63
CA LEU A 610 7.73 -14.71 29.29
C LEU A 610 6.90 -14.10 30.43
N GLN A 611 5.59 -13.87 30.22
CA GLN A 611 4.70 -13.37 31.26
C GLN A 611 4.69 -14.29 32.49
N GLU A 612 4.54 -15.60 32.29
CA GLU A 612 4.55 -16.59 33.37
C GLU A 612 5.90 -16.62 34.10
N PHE A 613 7.00 -16.64 33.35
CA PHE A 613 8.35 -16.59 33.89
C PHE A 613 8.56 -15.34 34.76
N LEU A 614 8.20 -14.16 34.26
CA LEU A 614 8.34 -12.90 34.98
C LEU A 614 7.42 -12.83 36.21
N LEU A 615 6.18 -13.33 36.11
CA LEU A 615 5.25 -13.38 37.23
C LEU A 615 5.80 -14.26 38.36
N ASN A 616 6.34 -15.43 38.02
CA ASN A 616 6.96 -16.32 38.98
C ASN A 616 8.19 -15.68 39.65
N ARG A 617 9.04 -15.00 38.86
CA ARG A 617 10.22 -14.28 39.40
C ARG A 617 9.82 -13.17 40.38
N ILE A 618 8.77 -12.41 40.06
CA ILE A 618 8.29 -11.29 40.88
C ILE A 618 7.64 -11.78 42.18
N LYS A 619 6.86 -12.87 42.12
CA LYS A 619 6.12 -13.38 43.29
C LYS A 619 6.96 -14.24 44.23
N TYR A 620 7.76 -15.15 43.68
CA TYR A 620 8.44 -16.20 44.45
C TYR A 620 9.95 -15.96 44.61
N GLY A 621 10.53 -15.01 43.86
CA GLY A 621 11.95 -14.69 43.95
C GLY A 621 12.84 -15.78 43.33
N TYR A 622 14.10 -15.81 43.81
CA TYR A 622 15.18 -16.70 43.37
C TYR A 622 15.08 -18.09 43.95
#